data_AF-A0A382QBH1-F1
#
_entry.id   AF-A0A382QBH1-F1
#
_cell.length_a   1.000
_cell.length_b   1.000
_cell.length_c   1.000
_cell.angle_alpha   90.00
_cell.angle_beta   90.00
_cell.angle_gamma   90.00
#
_symmetry.space_group_name_H-M   'P 1'
#
loop_
_entity.id
_entity.type
_entity.pdbx_description
1 polymer ?
#
loop_
_entity_poly.entity_id
_entity_poly.type
_entity_poly.pdbx_seq_one_letter_code
_entity_poly.pdbx_strand_id
1 'polypeptide(L)' 'IVEYLETIPESGTRLRISDHPIEIIETQGNRVQLARIYVEKSTGTNTS' A
#
# COMPACT_ATOMS: atom_id res chain seq x y z
N ILE A 1 -2.19 6.57 2.97
CA ILE A 1 -3.05 5.36 2.93
C ILE A 1 -4.49 5.72 3.27
N VAL A 2 -4.77 6.17 4.50
CA VAL A 2 -6.15 6.52 4.92
C VAL A 2 -6.78 7.61 4.04
N GLU A 3 -6.03 8.67 3.72
CA GLU A 3 -6.49 9.73 2.81
C GLU A 3 -6.85 9.21 1.41
N TYR A 4 -6.20 8.15 0.95
CA TYR A 4 -6.44 7.55 -0.38
C TYR A 4 -7.60 6.57 -0.40
N LEU A 5 -8.07 6.10 0.77
CA LEU A 5 -9.15 5.14 0.85
C LEU A 5 -10.53 5.80 0.77
N GLU A 6 -10.61 7.10 1.07
CA GLU A 6 -11.85 7.90 1.13
C GLU A 6 -12.96 7.30 2.02
N THR A 7 -12.64 6.23 2.77
CA THR A 7 -13.52 5.34 3.52
C THR A 7 -12.77 4.73 4.71
N ILE A 8 -13.47 4.00 5.58
CA ILE A 8 -12.85 3.34 6.74
C ILE A 8 -11.92 2.20 6.23
N PRO A 9 -10.64 2.17 6.64
CA PRO A 9 -9.74 1.11 6.24
C PRO A 9 -10.13 -0.23 6.87
N GLU A 10 -10.10 -1.30 6.07
CA GLU A 10 -10.29 -2.67 6.53
C GLU A 10 -9.03 -3.52 6.28
N SER A 11 -8.74 -4.46 7.18
CA SER A 11 -7.69 -5.47 6.97
C SER A 11 -8.00 -6.29 5.71
N GLY A 12 -6.96 -6.57 4.92
CA GLY A 12 -7.08 -7.23 3.62
C GLY A 12 -7.38 -6.28 2.46
N THR A 13 -7.65 -5.00 2.72
CA THR A 13 -7.85 -4.02 1.64
C THR A 13 -6.57 -3.89 0.82
N ARG A 14 -6.73 -4.02 -0.50
CA ARG A 14 -5.65 -3.82 -1.48
C ARG A 14 -5.94 -2.56 -2.28
N LEU A 15 -4.95 -1.67 -2.29
CA LEU A 15 -5.01 -0.42 -3.03
C LEU A 15 -3.69 -0.17 -3.73
N ARG A 16 -3.70 0.67 -4.76
CA ARG A 16 -2.50 1.09 -5.47
C ARG A 16 -2.31 2.57 -5.22
N ILE A 17 -1.21 2.94 -4.56
CA ILE A 17 -0.84 4.35 -4.36
C ILE A 17 0.31 4.64 -5.31
N SER A 18 0.07 5.56 -6.25
CA SER A 18 0.91 5.76 -7.44
C SER A 18 1.08 4.42 -8.19
N ASP A 19 2.29 3.85 -8.22
CA ASP A 19 2.59 2.55 -8.86
C ASP A 19 2.99 1.46 -7.88
N HIS A 20 2.73 1.68 -6.59
CA HIS A 20 3.04 0.70 -5.56
C HIS A 20 1.74 0.03 -5.11
N PRO A 21 1.55 -1.28 -5.39
CA PRO A 21 0.53 -2.04 -4.71
C PRO A 21 0.78 -2.00 -3.20
N ILE A 22 -0.28 -1.81 -2.43
CA ILE A 22 -0.26 -1.78 -0.98
C ILE A 22 -1.38 -2.68 -0.48
N GLU A 23 -1.07 -3.50 0.51
CA GLU A 23 -2.04 -4.33 1.22
C GLU A 23 -2.09 -3.89 2.69
N ILE A 24 -3.27 -3.56 3.19
CA ILE A 24 -3.48 -3.31 4.62
C ILE A 24 -3.52 -4.66 5.31
N ILE A 25 -2.58 -4.91 6.22
CA ILE A 25 -2.50 -6.18 6.94
C ILE A 25 -3.30 -6.08 8.24
N GLU A 26 -3.18 -4.97 8.96
CA GLU A 26 -3.85 -4.78 10.24
C GLU A 26 -4.39 -3.36 10.41
N THR A 27 -5.55 -3.27 11.06
CA THR A 27 -6.25 -2.04 11.41
C THR A 27 -6.60 -2.04 12.88
N GLN A 28 -6.55 -0.88 13.53
CA GLN A 28 -7.04 -0.66 14.88
C GLN A 28 -8.02 0.51 14.88
N GLY A 29 -9.31 0.22 15.01
CA GLY A 29 -10.37 1.20 14.80
C GLY A 29 -10.31 1.76 13.38
N ASN A 30 -10.23 3.09 13.24
CA ASN A 30 -10.11 3.78 11.94
C ASN A 30 -8.67 4.02 11.49
N ARG A 31 -7.68 3.36 12.11
CA ARG A 31 -6.26 3.54 11.82
C ARG A 31 -5.65 2.29 11.20
N VAL A 32 -4.78 2.49 10.23
CA VAL A 32 -3.92 1.42 9.70
C VAL A 32 -2.75 1.23 10.66
N GLN A 33 -2.61 0.02 11.20
CA GLN A 33 -1.52 -0.34 12.10
C GLN A 33 -0.34 -0.93 11.33
N LEU A 34 -0.63 -1.75 10.31
CA LEU A 34 0.38 -2.40 9.48
C LEU A 34 -0.07 -2.45 8.02
N ALA A 35 0.82 -2.06 7.11
CA ALA A 35 0.62 -2.18 5.67
C ALA A 35 1.88 -2.75 5.01
N ARG A 36 1.68 -3.58 4.00
CA ARG A 36 2.75 -4.11 3.14
C ARG A 36 2.76 -3.32 1.85
N ILE A 37 3.92 -2.77 1.50
CA ILE A 37 4.15 -2.07 0.23
C ILE A 37 4.93 -3.02 -0.67
N TYR A 38 4.41 -3.24 -1.87
CA TYR A 38 5.10 -3.99 -2.91
C TYR A 38 5.90 -2.99 -3.75
N VAL A 39 7.22 -3.03 -3.60
CA VAL A 39 8.12 -2.31 -4.49
C VAL A 39 8.22 -3.17 -5.75
N GLU A 40 7.64 -2.69 -6.86
CA GLU A 40 8.02 -3.26 -8.15
C GLU A 40 9.53 -3.07 -8.25
N LYS A 41 10.28 -4.16 -8.44
CA LYS A 41 11.71 -4.03 -8.75
C LYS A 41 11.76 -3.15 -9.98
N SER A 42 12.19 -1.90 -9.83
CA SER A 42 12.73 -1.18 -10.95
C SER A 42 13.88 -2.05 -11.43
N THR A 43 13.67 -2.76 -12.53
CA THR A 43 14.77 -3.29 -13.33
C THR A 43 15.59 -2.06 -13.67
N GLY A 44 16.63 -1.82 -12.88
CA GLY A 44 17.64 -0.82 -13.18
C GLY A 44 18.33 -1.25 -14.46
N THR A 45 17.80 -0.87 -15.61
CA THR A 45 18.55 -0.76 -16.85
C THR A 45 19.49 0.43 -16.71
N ASN A 46 20.62 0.23 -16.03
CA ASN A 46 21.81 1.01 -16.29
C ASN A 46 22.75 0.16 -17.14
N THR A 47 22.53 0.24 -18.44
CA THR A 47 23.56 0.08 -19.46
C THR A 47 24.39 1.35 -19.44
N SER A 48 25.63 1.29 -18.95
CA SER A 48 26.78 2.05 -19.47
C SER A 48 28.08 1.56 -18.87
#